data_AF-A0A381SDC9-F1
#
_entry.id   AF-A0A381SDC9-F1
#
_cell.length_a   1.000
_cell.length_b   1.000
_cell.length_c   1.000
_cell.angle_alpha   90.00
_cell.angle_beta   90.00
_cell.angle_gamma   90.00
#
_symmetry.space_group_name_H-M   'P 1'
#
loop_
_entity.id
_entity.type
_entity.pdbx_description
1 polymer ?
#
loop_
_entity_poly.entity_id
_entity_poly.type
_entity_poly.pdbx_seq_one_letter_code
_entity_poly.pdbx_strand_id
1 'polypeptide(L)'
;MKDDPLDVRQAIADVALLRRVLHQIEQKRTDQESAGLFGTTLNANMLLQGGALCIALALAIVEIFSDNVISRAMILGNESLDLRLAGIGIVALMLLGMITALYFVLWRAARHNGEEFGAYIARNFRYARHVSYLSDLLMKFVAVALVLLAGQSQWVAPLLMAFTGDYLLQGRLFTLPTKAAVALGVVCIGGALLQFLSHSDSLLIPLAVFSVISAFSVGRLIHLYQNQGGSTA
;
A
#
# COMPACT_ATOMS: atom_id res chain seq x y z
N MET A 1 16.76 -67.23 12.61
CA MET A 1 16.07 -65.93 12.78
C MET A 1 15.33 -65.67 11.48
N LYS A 2 13.99 -65.56 11.55
CA LYS A 2 13.12 -65.37 10.39
C LYS A 2 12.60 -63.95 10.54
N ASP A 3 13.13 -63.05 9.72
CA ASP A 3 12.85 -61.62 9.77
C ASP A 3 11.39 -61.35 9.42
N ASP A 4 10.67 -60.72 10.34
CA ASP A 4 9.23 -60.52 10.30
C ASP A 4 8.90 -59.26 9.48
N PRO A 5 8.25 -59.37 8.30
CA PRO A 5 7.98 -58.25 7.39
C PRO A 5 6.85 -57.31 7.87
N LEU A 6 6.31 -57.54 9.08
CA LEU A 6 5.20 -56.78 9.66
C LEU A 6 5.62 -55.42 10.25
N ASP A 7 6.85 -55.30 10.78
CA ASP A 7 7.28 -54.10 11.51
C ASP A 7 7.55 -52.89 10.60
N VAL A 8 8.06 -53.12 9.39
CA VAL A 8 8.41 -52.05 8.44
C VAL A 8 7.16 -51.38 7.85
N ARG A 9 6.08 -52.14 7.61
CA ARG A 9 4.83 -51.56 7.11
C ARG A 9 4.10 -50.71 8.15
N GLN A 10 4.23 -51.08 9.43
CA GLN A 10 3.62 -50.35 10.53
C GLN A 10 4.38 -49.05 10.81
N ALA A 11 5.72 -49.08 10.75
CA ALA A 11 6.55 -47.88 10.83
C ALA A 11 6.30 -46.89 9.67
N ILE A 12 6.09 -47.38 8.44
CA ILE A 12 5.77 -46.52 7.28
C ILE A 12 4.38 -45.87 7.44
N ALA A 13 3.40 -46.58 8.00
CA ALA A 13 2.07 -46.05 8.28
C ALA A 13 2.12 -44.92 9.33
N ASP A 14 2.92 -45.07 10.38
CA ASP A 14 3.11 -44.05 11.42
C ASP A 14 3.82 -42.80 10.89
N VAL A 15 4.79 -42.95 9.99
CA VAL A 15 5.45 -41.81 9.33
C VAL A 15 4.47 -41.03 8.44
N ALA A 16 3.56 -41.71 7.75
CA ALA A 16 2.51 -41.06 6.96
C ALA A 16 1.49 -40.33 7.85
N LEU A 17 1.20 -40.88 9.04
CA LEU A 17 0.31 -40.29 10.03
C LEU A 17 0.94 -39.05 10.69
N LEU A 18 2.22 -39.13 11.07
CA LEU A 18 3.01 -37.98 11.55
C LEU A 18 3.09 -36.87 10.52
N ARG A 19 3.30 -37.19 9.24
CA ARG A 19 3.35 -36.18 8.17
C ARG A 19 2.00 -35.50 7.98
N ARG A 20 0.89 -36.24 8.06
CA ARG A 20 -0.47 -35.66 8.01
C ARG A 20 -0.76 -34.81 9.24
N VAL A 21 -0.47 -35.28 10.44
CA VAL A 21 -0.71 -34.52 11.67
C VAL A 21 0.14 -33.26 11.71
N LEU A 22 1.40 -33.32 11.28
CA LEU A 22 2.27 -32.15 11.15
C LEU A 22 1.71 -31.16 10.13
N HIS A 23 1.27 -31.63 8.95
CA HIS A 23 0.69 -30.77 7.94
C HIS A 23 -0.64 -30.15 8.39
N GLN A 24 -1.44 -30.90 9.15
CA GLN A 24 -2.71 -30.43 9.69
C GLN A 24 -2.51 -29.43 10.82
N ILE A 25 -1.48 -29.59 11.66
CA ILE A 25 -1.08 -28.62 12.69
C ILE A 25 -0.50 -27.36 12.05
N GLU A 26 0.33 -27.50 11.03
CA GLU A 26 0.92 -26.39 10.27
C GLU A 26 -0.14 -25.59 9.51
N GLN A 27 -1.10 -26.28 8.89
CA GLN A 27 -2.22 -25.65 8.19
C GLN A 27 -3.17 -24.96 9.17
N LYS A 28 -3.51 -25.60 10.30
CA LYS A 28 -4.38 -25.01 11.32
C LYS A 28 -3.71 -23.81 12.03
N ARG A 29 -2.39 -23.86 12.24
CA ARG A 29 -1.59 -22.73 12.75
C ARG A 29 -1.53 -21.59 11.75
N THR A 30 -1.40 -21.90 10.46
CA THR A 30 -1.42 -20.91 9.37
C THR A 30 -2.78 -20.24 9.26
N ASP A 31 -3.88 -21.00 9.35
CA ASP A 31 -5.25 -20.48 9.29
C ASP A 31 -5.57 -19.61 10.52
N GLN A 32 -5.17 -20.04 11.72
CA GLN A 32 -5.44 -19.34 12.98
C GLN A 32 -4.56 -18.09 13.17
N GLU A 33 -3.29 -18.11 12.73
CA GLU A 33 -2.49 -16.89 12.57
C GLU A 33 -3.06 -15.98 11.48
N SER A 34 -3.51 -16.54 10.35
CA SER A 34 -4.03 -15.73 9.23
C SER A 34 -5.31 -14.98 9.58
N ALA A 35 -6.22 -15.54 10.39
CA ALA A 35 -7.46 -14.89 10.79
C ALA A 35 -7.22 -13.69 11.73
N GLY A 36 -6.34 -13.83 12.73
CA GLY A 36 -5.95 -12.72 13.62
C GLY A 36 -5.04 -11.68 12.95
N LEU A 37 -4.17 -12.12 12.02
CA LEU A 37 -3.35 -11.23 11.19
C LEU A 37 -4.17 -10.51 10.12
N PHE A 38 -5.19 -11.14 9.54
CA PHE A 38 -6.08 -10.49 8.58
C PHE A 38 -6.77 -9.32 9.27
N GLY A 39 -7.30 -9.49 10.49
CA GLY A 39 -7.94 -8.40 11.24
C GLY A 39 -7.02 -7.19 11.55
N THR A 40 -5.79 -7.42 12.01
CA THR A 40 -4.85 -6.33 12.34
C THR A 40 -4.26 -5.64 11.11
N THR A 41 -3.93 -6.40 10.07
CA THR A 41 -3.48 -5.85 8.78
C THR A 41 -4.61 -5.15 8.02
N LEU A 42 -5.85 -5.64 8.12
CA LEU A 42 -7.06 -5.01 7.57
C LEU A 42 -7.31 -3.66 8.24
N ASN A 43 -7.18 -3.57 9.56
CA ASN A 43 -7.40 -2.32 10.29
C ASN A 43 -6.35 -1.24 9.94
N ALA A 44 -5.07 -1.63 9.87
CA ALA A 44 -4.01 -0.72 9.43
C ALA A 44 -4.19 -0.26 7.97
N ASN A 45 -4.60 -1.18 7.09
CA ASN A 45 -4.87 -0.85 5.69
C ASN A 45 -6.10 0.05 5.55
N MET A 46 -7.14 -0.15 6.37
CA MET A 46 -8.33 0.69 6.42
C MET A 46 -7.99 2.12 6.84
N LEU A 47 -7.13 2.28 7.85
CA LEU A 47 -6.70 3.60 8.33
C LEU A 47 -5.84 4.32 7.30
N LEU A 48 -4.89 3.62 6.66
CA LEU A 48 -4.07 4.18 5.59
C LEU A 48 -4.90 4.58 4.37
N GLN A 49 -5.78 3.70 3.91
CA GLN A 49 -6.59 3.93 2.73
C GLN A 49 -7.68 4.98 2.96
N GLY A 50 -8.31 4.95 4.13
CA GLY A 50 -9.26 5.97 4.58
C GLY A 50 -8.61 7.34 4.73
N GLY A 51 -7.42 7.40 5.34
CA GLY A 51 -6.64 8.64 5.43
C GLY A 51 -6.27 9.18 4.04
N ALA A 52 -5.78 8.33 3.15
CA ALA A 52 -5.45 8.71 1.78
C ALA A 52 -6.68 9.22 1.01
N LEU A 53 -7.84 8.57 1.19
CA LEU A 53 -9.11 9.03 0.60
C LEU A 53 -9.53 10.40 1.12
N CYS A 54 -9.48 10.62 2.43
CA CYS A 54 -9.83 11.91 3.03
C CYS A 54 -8.93 13.04 2.52
N ILE A 55 -7.62 12.80 2.43
CA ILE A 55 -6.67 13.77 1.89
C ILE A 55 -6.95 14.04 0.40
N ALA A 56 -7.14 12.99 -0.40
CA ALA A 56 -7.42 13.15 -1.84
C ALA A 56 -8.73 13.91 -2.09
N LEU A 57 -9.78 13.64 -1.32
CA LEU A 57 -11.04 14.37 -1.37
C LEU A 57 -10.86 15.83 -0.95
N ALA A 58 -10.14 16.10 0.13
CA ALA A 58 -9.86 17.47 0.56
C ALA A 58 -9.13 18.26 -0.54
N LEU A 59 -8.12 17.65 -1.18
CA LEU A 59 -7.41 18.28 -2.30
C LEU A 59 -8.33 18.49 -3.51
N ALA A 60 -9.17 17.53 -3.86
CA ALA A 60 -10.14 17.67 -4.95
C ALA A 60 -11.17 18.78 -4.68
N ILE A 61 -11.66 18.88 -3.45
CA ILE A 61 -12.58 19.95 -3.03
C ILE A 61 -11.88 21.30 -3.15
N VAL A 62 -10.66 21.45 -2.60
CA VAL A 62 -9.89 22.68 -2.73
C VAL A 62 -9.71 23.06 -4.20
N GLU A 63 -9.40 22.09 -5.06
CA GLU A 63 -9.20 22.33 -6.49
C GLU A 63 -10.48 22.80 -7.20
N ILE A 64 -11.63 22.20 -6.87
CA ILE A 64 -12.95 22.58 -7.43
C ILE A 64 -13.38 23.98 -6.95
N PHE A 65 -13.25 24.27 -5.65
CA PHE A 65 -13.74 25.52 -5.07
C PHE A 65 -12.79 26.70 -5.22
N SER A 66 -11.50 26.45 -5.46
CA SER A 66 -10.47 27.49 -5.61
C SER A 66 -10.07 27.74 -7.06
N ASP A 67 -10.90 27.30 -8.02
CA ASP A 67 -10.65 27.47 -9.46
C ASP A 67 -9.28 26.90 -9.90
N ASN A 68 -8.93 25.69 -9.48
CA ASN A 68 -7.65 25.02 -9.81
C ASN A 68 -6.39 25.71 -9.24
N VAL A 69 -6.46 26.27 -8.03
CA VAL A 69 -5.32 26.91 -7.35
C VAL A 69 -4.11 25.96 -7.23
N ILE A 70 -4.29 24.66 -7.02
CA ILE A 70 -3.16 23.74 -6.85
C ILE A 70 -2.48 23.51 -8.20
N SER A 71 -3.24 23.26 -9.27
CA SER A 71 -2.69 23.15 -10.62
C SER A 71 -2.00 24.46 -11.05
N ARG A 72 -2.60 25.62 -10.78
CA ARG A 72 -1.98 26.93 -11.08
C ARG A 72 -0.74 27.21 -10.23
N ALA A 73 -0.73 26.84 -8.95
CA ALA A 73 0.44 26.96 -8.10
C ALA A 73 1.61 26.10 -8.60
N MET A 74 1.35 24.91 -9.17
CA MET A 74 2.41 24.11 -9.80
C MET A 74 2.96 24.73 -11.09
N ILE A 75 2.12 25.41 -11.87
CA ILE A 75 2.55 26.15 -13.07
C ILE A 75 3.38 27.37 -12.66
N LEU A 76 2.92 28.17 -11.69
CA LEU A 76 3.66 29.30 -11.13
C LEU A 76 4.97 28.86 -10.48
N GLY A 77 4.97 27.73 -9.77
CA GLY A 77 6.16 27.13 -9.20
C GLY A 77 7.16 26.64 -10.25
N ASN A 78 6.76 26.48 -11.51
CA ASN A 78 7.67 26.18 -12.60
C ASN A 78 8.56 27.38 -12.97
N GLU A 79 8.06 28.59 -12.79
CA GLU A 79 8.76 29.83 -13.12
C GLU A 79 9.81 30.22 -12.07
N SER A 80 9.60 29.81 -10.81
CA SER A 80 10.50 30.13 -9.70
C SER A 80 11.17 28.88 -9.12
N LEU A 81 12.48 28.75 -9.34
CA LEU A 81 13.30 27.66 -8.80
C LEU A 81 13.18 27.54 -7.26
N ASP A 82 13.16 28.68 -6.56
CA ASP A 82 13.12 28.72 -5.10
C ASP A 82 11.83 28.12 -4.52
N LEU A 83 10.69 28.45 -5.11
CA LEU A 83 9.38 27.92 -4.69
C LEU A 83 9.31 26.41 -4.92
N ARG A 84 9.89 25.94 -6.03
CA ARG A 84 9.97 24.52 -6.38
C ARG A 84 10.85 23.73 -5.41
N LEU A 85 12.04 24.25 -5.12
CA LEU A 85 12.95 23.65 -4.15
C LEU A 85 12.35 23.65 -2.74
N ALA A 86 11.66 24.72 -2.35
CA ALA A 86 10.94 24.78 -1.08
C ALA A 86 9.85 23.70 -1.01
N GLY A 87 9.02 23.55 -2.05
CA GLY A 87 7.98 22.52 -2.12
C GLY A 87 8.55 21.11 -2.03
N ILE A 88 9.57 20.79 -2.84
CA ILE A 88 10.26 19.49 -2.80
C ILE A 88 10.89 19.26 -1.43
N GLY A 89 11.55 20.27 -0.86
CA GLY A 89 12.20 20.21 0.45
C GLY A 89 11.22 19.93 1.59
N ILE A 90 10.05 20.57 1.59
CA ILE A 90 8.98 20.34 2.58
C ILE A 90 8.52 18.88 2.54
N VAL A 91 8.23 18.35 1.35
CA VAL A 91 7.78 16.95 1.21
C VAL A 91 8.90 15.98 1.57
N ALA A 92 10.15 16.26 1.20
CA ALA A 92 11.31 15.46 1.59
C ALA A 92 11.48 15.41 3.11
N LEU A 93 11.34 16.55 3.80
CA LEU A 93 11.41 16.63 5.27
C LEU A 93 10.27 15.87 5.93
N MET A 94 9.04 15.94 5.39
CA MET A 94 7.91 15.15 5.89
C MET A 94 8.17 13.64 5.75
N LEU A 95 8.68 13.19 4.61
CA LEU A 95 9.02 11.78 4.38
C LEU A 95 10.15 11.32 5.30
N LEU A 96 11.20 12.13 5.47
CA LEU A 96 12.29 11.86 6.41
C LEU A 96 11.78 11.78 7.86
N GLY A 97 10.90 12.70 8.25
CA GLY A 97 10.23 12.70 9.55
C GLY A 97 9.41 11.43 9.76
N MET A 98 8.67 10.99 8.75
CA MET A 98 7.89 9.76 8.80
C MET A 98 8.77 8.50 8.91
N ILE A 99 9.87 8.42 8.15
CA ILE A 99 10.86 7.33 8.28
C ILE A 99 11.44 7.30 9.69
N THR A 100 11.81 8.46 10.22
CA THR A 100 12.40 8.59 11.56
C THR A 100 11.41 8.22 12.65
N ALA A 101 10.15 8.66 12.53
CA ALA A 101 9.07 8.30 13.45
C ALA A 101 8.80 6.79 13.42
N LEU A 102 8.74 6.17 12.24
CA LEU A 102 8.56 4.73 12.09
C LEU A 102 9.71 3.95 12.74
N TYR A 103 10.96 4.37 12.48
CA TYR A 103 12.13 3.80 13.12
C TYR A 103 12.04 3.90 14.65
N PHE A 104 11.66 5.08 15.18
CA PHE A 104 11.55 5.30 16.62
C PHE A 104 10.45 4.44 17.25
N VAL A 105 9.30 4.30 16.59
CA VAL A 105 8.20 3.43 17.03
C VAL A 105 8.67 1.97 17.08
N LEU A 106 9.34 1.48 16.03
CA LEU A 106 9.88 0.12 15.97
C LEU A 106 10.96 -0.11 17.03
N TRP A 107 11.85 0.86 17.22
CA TRP A 107 12.92 0.80 18.22
C TRP A 107 12.37 0.76 19.64
N ARG A 108 11.39 1.63 19.95
CA ARG A 108 10.74 1.65 21.26
C ARG A 108 9.94 0.37 21.51
N ALA A 109 9.28 -0.17 20.49
CA ALA A 109 8.55 -1.43 20.59
C ALA A 109 9.48 -2.64 20.79
N ALA A 110 10.65 -2.66 20.15
CA ALA A 110 11.67 -3.69 20.39
C ALA A 110 12.17 -3.64 21.84
N ARG A 111 12.47 -2.44 22.34
CA ARG A 111 12.96 -2.22 23.71
C ARG A 111 11.94 -2.59 24.78
N HIS A 112 10.65 -2.34 24.52
CA HIS A 112 9.56 -2.75 25.42
C HIS A 112 9.42 -4.27 25.51
N ASN A 113 9.74 -5.00 24.44
CA ASN A 113 9.67 -6.47 24.42
C ASN A 113 10.98 -7.15 24.88
N GLY A 114 12.01 -6.38 25.25
CA GLY A 114 13.28 -6.91 25.73
C GLY A 114 14.09 -7.67 24.68
N GLU A 115 13.78 -7.48 23.39
CA GLU A 115 14.43 -8.17 22.27
C GLU A 115 15.44 -7.26 21.56
N GLU A 116 16.49 -7.85 20.97
CA GLU A 116 17.38 -7.11 20.08
C GLU A 116 16.60 -6.58 18.87
N PHE A 117 16.89 -5.33 18.49
CA PHE A 117 16.20 -4.63 17.41
C PHE A 117 16.12 -5.44 16.11
N GLY A 118 17.20 -6.14 15.75
CA GLY A 118 17.25 -7.01 14.57
C GLY A 118 16.35 -8.25 14.69
N ALA A 119 16.29 -8.88 15.87
CA ALA A 119 15.43 -10.05 16.12
C ALA A 119 13.94 -9.66 16.17
N TYR A 120 13.63 -8.52 16.79
CA TYR A 120 12.28 -7.96 16.81
C TYR A 120 11.81 -7.60 15.39
N ILE A 121 12.68 -6.94 14.62
CA ILE A 121 12.42 -6.63 13.22
C ILE A 121 12.26 -7.91 12.41
N ALA A 122 13.11 -8.93 12.55
CA ALA A 122 12.99 -10.19 11.80
C ALA A 122 11.71 -10.97 12.13
N ARG A 123 11.29 -11.00 13.41
CA ARG A 123 10.05 -11.66 13.83
C ARG A 123 8.81 -10.90 13.37
N ASN A 124 8.86 -9.57 13.42
CA ASN A 124 7.80 -8.68 12.97
C ASN A 124 7.99 -8.21 11.53
N PHE A 125 8.92 -8.78 10.76
CA PHE A 125 9.22 -8.42 9.36
C PHE A 125 8.04 -8.75 8.44
N ARG A 126 7.00 -9.39 8.96
CA ARG A 126 5.67 -9.47 8.34
C ARG A 126 5.02 -8.08 8.15
N TYR A 127 5.51 -7.01 8.81
CA TYR A 127 5.23 -5.60 8.49
C TYR A 127 6.05 -5.05 7.29
N ALA A 128 6.88 -5.85 6.64
CA ALA A 128 7.62 -5.46 5.43
C ALA A 128 6.74 -4.95 4.30
N ARG A 129 5.43 -5.28 4.31
CA ARG A 129 4.47 -4.67 3.39
C ARG A 129 4.39 -3.14 3.58
N HIS A 130 4.47 -2.62 4.81
CA HIS A 130 4.48 -1.19 5.08
C HIS A 130 5.83 -0.51 4.79
N VAL A 131 6.93 -1.20 5.04
CA VAL A 131 8.27 -0.71 4.63
C VAL A 131 8.38 -0.70 3.10
N SER A 132 7.79 -1.68 2.42
CA SER A 132 7.69 -1.71 0.96
C SER A 132 6.83 -0.55 0.43
N TYR A 133 5.76 -0.14 1.12
CA TYR A 133 5.01 1.06 0.75
C TYR A 133 5.84 2.33 0.90
N LEU A 134 6.63 2.41 1.97
CA LEU A 134 7.48 3.56 2.23
C LEU A 134 8.57 3.70 1.15
N SER A 135 9.20 2.58 0.77
CA SER A 135 10.17 2.55 -0.33
C SER A 135 9.53 2.90 -1.67
N ASP A 136 8.33 2.38 -1.96
CA ASP A 136 7.60 2.69 -3.19
C ASP A 136 7.17 4.16 -3.25
N LEU A 137 6.69 4.71 -2.13
CA LEU A 137 6.32 6.11 -2.00
C LEU A 137 7.55 7.03 -2.18
N LEU A 138 8.71 6.65 -1.63
CA LEU A 138 9.98 7.36 -1.84
C LEU A 138 10.35 7.37 -3.33
N MET A 139 10.24 6.23 -4.02
CA MET A 139 10.52 6.16 -5.46
C MET A 139 9.57 7.05 -6.28
N LYS A 140 8.27 7.04 -5.95
CA LYS A 140 7.26 7.91 -6.59
C LYS A 140 7.48 9.39 -6.29
N PHE A 141 7.89 9.72 -5.08
CA PHE A 141 8.30 11.08 -4.70
C PHE A 141 9.52 11.53 -5.50
N VAL A 142 10.57 10.72 -5.59
CA VAL A 142 11.78 11.04 -6.37
C VAL A 142 11.42 11.26 -7.85
N ALA A 143 10.56 10.42 -8.43
CA ALA A 143 10.10 10.59 -9.80
C ALA A 143 9.38 11.95 -10.00
N VAL A 144 8.45 12.32 -9.12
CA VAL A 144 7.75 13.61 -9.20
C VAL A 144 8.71 14.78 -8.97
N ALA A 145 9.62 14.67 -8.00
CA ALA A 145 10.62 15.69 -7.71
C ALA A 145 11.55 15.94 -8.91
N LEU A 146 12.00 14.89 -9.58
CA LEU A 146 12.83 15.00 -10.79
C LEU A 146 12.06 15.65 -11.94
N VAL A 147 10.80 15.28 -12.15
CA VAL A 147 9.92 15.90 -13.16
C VAL A 147 9.75 17.40 -12.88
N LEU A 148 9.53 17.76 -11.62
CA LEU A 148 9.47 19.16 -11.21
C LEU A 148 10.80 19.86 -11.45
N LEU A 149 11.93 19.30 -11.01
CA LEU A 149 13.26 19.88 -11.22
C LEU A 149 13.62 20.05 -12.71
N ALA A 150 13.15 19.16 -13.58
CA ALA A 150 13.27 19.26 -15.02
C ALA A 150 12.39 20.36 -15.65
N GLY A 151 11.58 21.05 -14.86
CA GLY A 151 10.68 22.11 -15.32
C GLY A 151 9.44 21.60 -16.06
N GLN A 152 9.11 20.32 -15.90
CA GLN A 152 8.01 19.66 -16.60
C GLN A 152 6.82 19.44 -15.65
N SER A 153 6.34 20.49 -14.98
CA SER A 153 5.22 20.40 -14.03
C SER A 153 3.94 19.81 -14.65
N GLN A 154 3.74 20.02 -15.95
CA GLN A 154 2.69 19.40 -16.77
C GLN A 154 2.66 17.87 -16.71
N TRP A 155 3.79 17.20 -16.45
CA TRP A 155 3.84 15.74 -16.39
C TRP A 155 3.43 15.18 -15.02
N VAL A 156 3.25 16.03 -14.00
CA VAL A 156 2.89 15.57 -12.65
C VAL A 156 1.50 14.94 -12.65
N ALA A 157 0.51 15.58 -13.28
CA ALA A 157 -0.86 15.07 -13.33
C ALA A 157 -0.97 13.68 -14.01
N PRO A 158 -0.45 13.46 -15.23
CA PRO A 158 -0.46 12.12 -15.83
C PRO A 158 0.39 11.11 -15.05
N LEU A 159 1.49 11.53 -14.42
CA LEU A 159 2.31 10.64 -13.59
C LEU A 159 1.55 10.15 -12.35
N LEU A 160 0.77 11.02 -11.68
CA LEU A 160 -0.09 10.62 -10.56
C LEU A 160 -1.19 9.64 -11.00
N MET A 161 -1.75 9.82 -12.19
CA MET A 161 -2.70 8.86 -12.76
C MET A 161 -2.04 7.51 -13.03
N ALA A 162 -0.82 7.50 -13.59
CA ALA A 162 -0.04 6.29 -13.82
C ALA A 162 0.30 5.57 -12.50
N PHE A 163 0.66 6.31 -11.44
CA PHE A 163 0.90 5.74 -10.12
C PHE A 163 -0.34 5.10 -9.50
N THR A 164 -1.51 5.68 -9.74
CA THR A 164 -2.79 5.07 -9.33
C THR A 164 -2.99 3.72 -10.05
N GLY A 165 -2.68 3.66 -11.35
CA GLY A 165 -2.70 2.43 -12.12
C GLY A 165 -1.69 1.38 -11.63
N ASP A 166 -0.46 1.78 -11.35
CA ASP A 166 0.57 0.92 -10.78
C ASP A 166 0.16 0.35 -9.41
N TYR A 167 -0.41 1.18 -8.52
CA TYR A 167 -0.92 0.70 -7.23
C TYR A 167 -2.04 -0.34 -7.35
N LEU A 168 -2.87 -0.22 -8.39
CA LEU A 168 -3.90 -1.22 -8.70
C LEU A 168 -3.31 -2.53 -9.21
N LEU A 169 -2.33 -2.46 -10.11
CA LEU A 169 -1.67 -3.64 -10.67
C LEU A 169 -0.85 -4.40 -9.64
N GLN A 170 -0.20 -3.69 -8.71
CA GLN A 170 0.54 -4.32 -7.62
C GLN A 170 -0.38 -5.01 -6.60
N GLY A 171 -1.67 -4.67 -6.55
CA GLY A 171 -2.64 -5.27 -5.62
C GLY A 171 -2.32 -5.00 -4.14
N ARG A 172 -1.59 -3.93 -3.88
CA ARG A 172 -1.09 -3.58 -2.54
C ARG A 172 -2.03 -2.61 -1.84
N LEU A 173 -2.15 -1.38 -2.36
CA LEU A 173 -2.91 -0.30 -1.72
C LEU A 173 -4.43 -0.52 -1.78
N PHE A 174 -4.92 -0.97 -2.93
CA PHE A 174 -6.36 -1.20 -3.16
C PHE A 174 -6.72 -2.67 -2.97
N THR A 175 -7.72 -2.93 -2.16
CA THR A 175 -8.26 -4.26 -1.84
C THR A 175 -9.40 -4.64 -2.79
N LEU A 176 -9.13 -4.54 -4.10
CA LEU A 176 -10.09 -4.87 -5.16
C LEU A 176 -9.90 -6.30 -5.70
N PRO A 177 -10.93 -6.91 -6.32
CA PRO A 177 -10.77 -8.21 -6.97
C PRO A 177 -9.71 -8.11 -8.07
N THR A 178 -8.83 -9.11 -8.20
CA THR A 178 -7.67 -9.05 -9.11
C THR A 178 -8.06 -8.67 -10.55
N LYS A 179 -9.18 -9.20 -11.06
CA LYS A 179 -9.68 -8.86 -12.41
C LYS A 179 -10.08 -7.38 -12.54
N ALA A 180 -10.76 -6.83 -11.53
CA ALA A 180 -11.17 -5.43 -11.52
C ALA A 180 -9.97 -4.51 -11.31
N ALA A 181 -9.03 -4.87 -10.42
CA ALA A 181 -7.81 -4.13 -10.18
C ALA A 181 -6.94 -4.03 -11.45
N VAL A 182 -6.77 -5.14 -12.18
CA VAL A 182 -6.02 -5.13 -13.44
C VAL A 182 -6.72 -4.30 -14.51
N ALA A 183 -8.04 -4.48 -14.69
CA ALA A 183 -8.80 -3.70 -15.68
C ALA A 183 -8.72 -2.20 -15.39
N LEU A 184 -8.98 -1.78 -14.15
CA LEU A 184 -8.87 -0.38 -13.74
C LEU A 184 -7.43 0.13 -13.83
N GLY A 185 -6.44 -0.70 -13.48
CA GLY A 185 -5.02 -0.35 -13.58
C GLY A 185 -4.60 -0.03 -15.02
N VAL A 186 -5.00 -0.87 -15.98
CA VAL A 186 -4.76 -0.64 -17.41
C VAL A 186 -5.48 0.62 -17.90
N VAL A 187 -6.73 0.84 -17.45
CA VAL A 187 -7.48 2.06 -17.78
C VAL A 187 -6.79 3.30 -17.23
N CYS A 188 -6.26 3.28 -16.00
CA CYS A 188 -5.51 4.39 -15.43
C CYS A 188 -4.22 4.68 -16.19
N ILE A 189 -3.48 3.65 -16.62
CA ILE A 189 -2.27 3.84 -17.44
C ILE A 189 -2.63 4.41 -18.82
N GLY A 190 -3.69 3.90 -19.46
CA GLY A 190 -4.19 4.46 -20.72
C GLY A 190 -4.67 5.90 -20.58
N GLY A 191 -5.39 6.20 -19.49
CA GLY A 191 -5.81 7.55 -19.14
C GLY A 191 -4.64 8.50 -18.91
N ALA A 192 -3.58 8.04 -18.23
CA ALA A 192 -2.35 8.80 -18.03
C ALA A 192 -1.68 9.15 -19.36
N LEU A 193 -1.63 8.20 -20.30
CA LEU A 193 -1.08 8.41 -21.64
C LEU A 193 -1.92 9.42 -22.43
N LEU A 194 -3.26 9.30 -22.38
CA LEU A 194 -4.16 10.27 -23.03
C LEU A 194 -4.01 11.66 -22.43
N GLN A 195 -3.92 11.75 -21.10
CA GLN A 195 -3.73 13.00 -20.38
C GLN A 195 -2.39 13.66 -20.78
N PHE A 196 -1.32 12.87 -20.87
CA PHE A 196 -0.01 13.30 -21.35
C PHE A 196 -0.08 13.83 -22.80
N LEU A 197 -0.72 13.09 -23.72
CA LEU A 197 -0.86 13.50 -25.12
C LEU A 197 -1.72 14.76 -25.27
N SER A 198 -2.74 14.91 -24.43
CA SER A 198 -3.63 16.08 -24.43
C SER A 198 -3.03 17.33 -23.78
N HIS A 199 -1.80 17.25 -23.23
CA HIS A 199 -1.14 18.34 -22.50
C HIS A 199 -2.04 18.92 -21.38
N SER A 200 -2.77 18.05 -20.69
CA SER A 200 -3.70 18.47 -19.65
C SER A 200 -3.02 18.50 -18.29
N ASP A 201 -2.81 19.72 -17.79
CA ASP A 201 -2.16 19.99 -16.51
C ASP A 201 -3.09 19.80 -15.29
N SER A 202 -4.36 19.46 -15.52
CA SER A 202 -5.35 19.39 -14.47
C SER A 202 -5.10 18.22 -13.52
N LEU A 203 -4.85 18.54 -12.24
CA LEU A 203 -4.78 17.56 -11.16
C LEU A 203 -6.14 16.97 -10.77
N LEU A 204 -7.24 17.58 -11.23
CA LEU A 204 -8.59 17.17 -10.83
C LEU A 204 -8.91 15.76 -11.31
N ILE A 205 -8.52 15.41 -12.54
CA ILE A 205 -8.76 14.08 -13.12
C ILE A 205 -8.05 12.97 -12.33
N PRO A 206 -6.71 13.02 -12.10
CA PRO A 206 -6.04 12.00 -11.31
C PRO A 206 -6.55 11.93 -9.86
N LEU A 207 -6.88 13.08 -9.23
CA LEU A 207 -7.46 13.09 -7.88
C LEU A 207 -8.85 12.44 -7.83
N ALA A 208 -9.73 12.77 -8.78
CA ALA A 208 -11.06 12.19 -8.85
C ALA A 208 -11.02 10.67 -9.07
N VAL A 209 -10.18 10.22 -10.00
CA VAL A 209 -9.98 8.79 -10.28
C VAL A 209 -9.47 8.06 -9.05
N PHE A 210 -8.43 8.59 -8.38
CA PHE A 210 -7.91 8.02 -7.15
C PHE A 210 -8.98 7.96 -6.04
N SER A 211 -9.75 9.03 -5.85
CA SER A 211 -10.81 9.09 -4.84
C SER A 211 -11.93 8.09 -5.11
N VAL A 212 -12.40 7.95 -6.34
CA VAL A 212 -13.46 6.98 -6.69
C VAL A 212 -12.99 5.55 -6.44
N ILE A 213 -11.78 5.21 -6.89
CA ILE A 213 -11.21 3.86 -6.74
C ILE A 213 -10.94 3.55 -5.26
N SER A 214 -10.44 4.54 -4.51
CA SER A 214 -10.21 4.42 -3.07
C SER A 214 -11.53 4.26 -2.31
N ALA A 215 -12.57 5.04 -2.64
CA ALA A 215 -13.89 4.92 -2.03
C ALA A 215 -14.50 3.53 -2.26
N PHE A 216 -14.42 3.00 -3.48
CA PHE A 216 -14.92 1.66 -3.79
C PHE A 216 -14.15 0.57 -3.02
N SER A 217 -12.83 0.71 -2.93
CA SER A 217 -11.99 -0.23 -2.18
C SER A 217 -12.25 -0.17 -0.67
N VAL A 218 -12.38 1.02 -0.08
CA VAL A 218 -12.73 1.20 1.34
C VAL A 218 -14.13 0.66 1.63
N GLY A 219 -15.11 0.94 0.76
CA GLY A 219 -16.48 0.41 0.90
C GLY A 219 -16.52 -1.12 0.91
N ARG A 220 -15.77 -1.76 0.03
CA ARG A 220 -15.61 -3.23 0.04
C ARG A 220 -14.93 -3.72 1.32
N LEU A 221 -13.93 -2.99 1.81
CA LEU A 221 -13.21 -3.33 3.03
C LEU A 221 -14.13 -3.28 4.26
N ILE A 222 -14.98 -2.26 4.35
CA ILE A 222 -16.02 -2.11 5.38
C ILE A 222 -17.01 -3.28 5.32
N HIS A 223 -17.47 -3.65 4.12
CA HIS A 223 -18.39 -4.77 3.95
C HIS A 223 -17.76 -6.11 4.40
N LEU A 224 -16.47 -6.33 4.10
CA LEU A 224 -15.76 -7.52 4.57
C LEU A 224 -15.57 -7.51 6.09
N TYR A 225 -15.32 -6.35 6.69
CA TYR A 225 -15.22 -6.19 8.14
C TYR A 225 -16.55 -6.50 8.85
N GLN A 226 -17.68 -6.01 8.32
CA GLN A 226 -19.01 -6.28 8.85
C GLN A 226 -19.38 -7.77 8.78
N ASN A 227 -19.06 -8.45 7.67
CA ASN A 227 -19.30 -9.89 7.55
C ASN A 227 -18.44 -10.75 8.49
N GLN A 228 -17.26 -10.28 8.88
CA GLN A 228 -16.42 -10.98 9.87
C GLN A 228 -16.89 -10.73 11.31
N GLY A 229 -17.31 -9.51 11.64
CA GLY A 229 -17.88 -9.19 12.96
C GLY A 229 -19.23 -9.84 13.24
N GLY A 230 -20.00 -10.20 12.20
CA GLY A 230 -21.27 -10.93 12.31
C GLY A 230 -21.14 -12.44 12.50
N SER A 231 -19.95 -13.03 12.34
CA SER A 231 -19.73 -14.48 12.52
C SER A 231 -19.31 -14.86 13.95
N THR A 232 -19.20 -13.89 14.86
CA THR A 232 -18.85 -14.07 16.28
C THR A 232 -19.98 -13.65 17.23
N ALA A 233 -21.23 -13.62 16.74
CA ALA A 233 -22.43 -13.42 17.56
C ALA A 233 -23.30 -14.68 17.53
#